data_AF-A0A3D5XSV0-F1
#
_entry.id   AF-A0A3D5XSV0-F1
#
_cell.length_a   1.000
_cell.length_b   1.000
_cell.length_c   1.000
_cell.angle_alpha   90.00
_cell.angle_beta   90.00
_cell.angle_gamma   90.00
#
_symmetry.space_group_name_H-M   'P 1'
#
loop_
_entity.id
_entity.type
_entity.pdbx_description
1 polymer ?
#
loop_
_entity_poly.entity_id
_entity_poly.type
_entity_poly.pdbx_seq_one_letter_code
_entity_poly.pdbx_strand_id
1 'polypeptide(L)'
;MEIYIQMAIVMKLYNLRRTSNPNFTYEQLEDILYNEIWKDSKPDSLHSIVDDIMSVNGDELIQYISKQAIVKQHHIEDFTDLLGG
;
A
#
# COMPACT_ATOMS: atom_id res chain seq x y z
N MET A 1 12.06 14.78 -8.52
CA MET A 1 11.62 13.40 -8.86
C MET A 1 10.40 13.02 -8.04
N GLU A 2 10.44 13.21 -6.72
CA GLU A 2 9.35 12.84 -5.80
C GLU A 2 7.94 13.33 -6.19
N ILE A 3 7.79 14.59 -6.63
CA ILE A 3 6.50 15.14 -7.08
C ILE A 3 5.87 14.31 -8.22
N TYR A 4 6.68 13.76 -9.13
CA TYR A 4 6.17 12.94 -10.23
C TYR A 4 5.68 11.56 -9.75
N ILE A 5 6.35 11.00 -8.73
CA ILE A 5 5.96 9.75 -8.10
C ILE A 5 4.62 9.93 -7.39
N GLN A 6 4.49 10.98 -6.57
CA GLN A 6 3.25 11.33 -5.88
C GLN A 6 2.09 11.52 -6.87
N MET A 7 2.34 12.21 -7.98
CA MET A 7 1.31 12.41 -9.00
C MET A 7 0.89 11.11 -9.68
N ALA A 8 1.83 10.20 -9.95
CA ALA A 8 1.52 8.86 -10.48
C ALA A 8 0.70 8.03 -9.46
N ILE A 9 1.04 8.06 -8.17
CA ILE A 9 0.27 7.42 -7.10
C ILE A 9 -1.16 7.97 -7.07
N VAL A 10 -1.33 9.30 -7.14
CA VAL A 10 -2.66 9.93 -7.18
C VAL A 10 -3.47 9.49 -8.40
N MET A 11 -2.85 9.45 -9.58
CA MET A 11 -3.52 8.98 -10.80
C MET A 11 -3.95 7.52 -10.67
N LYS A 12 -3.08 6.67 -10.14
CA LYS A 12 -3.39 5.26 -9.93
C LYS A 12 -4.46 5.05 -8.88
N LEU A 13 -4.39 5.76 -7.77
CA LEU A 13 -5.41 5.74 -6.71
C LEU A 13 -6.79 6.09 -7.28
N TYR A 14 -6.85 7.12 -8.13
CA TYR A 14 -8.10 7.50 -8.78
C TYR A 14 -8.67 6.38 -9.67
N ASN A 15 -7.81 5.67 -10.40
CA ASN A 15 -8.22 4.52 -11.19
C ASN A 15 -8.74 3.38 -10.29
N LEU A 16 -7.98 2.98 -9.27
CA LEU A 16 -8.35 1.90 -8.34
C LEU A 16 -9.64 2.19 -7.59
N ARG A 17 -9.88 3.45 -7.21
CA ARG A 17 -11.13 3.88 -6.57
C ARG A 17 -12.35 3.68 -7.46
N ARG A 18 -12.18 3.83 -8.77
CA ARG A 18 -13.26 3.65 -9.75
C ARG A 18 -13.49 2.20 -10.11
N THR A 19 -12.43 1.40 -10.21
CA THR A 19 -12.50 0.03 -10.72
C THR A 19 -12.68 -1.02 -9.64
N SER A 20 -12.28 -0.73 -8.40
CA SER A 20 -12.14 -1.77 -7.36
C SER A 20 -12.76 -1.35 -6.02
N ASN A 21 -12.27 -0.30 -5.36
CA ASN A 21 -12.81 0.14 -4.07
C ASN A 21 -12.70 1.67 -3.89
N PRO A 22 -13.82 2.40 -3.78
CA PRO A 22 -13.82 3.87 -3.68
C PRO A 22 -13.11 4.42 -2.44
N ASN A 23 -12.92 3.59 -1.40
CA ASN A 23 -12.35 4.00 -0.12
C ASN A 23 -10.84 3.75 0.02
N PHE A 24 -10.16 3.27 -1.03
CA PHE A 24 -8.71 3.17 -0.99
C PHE A 24 -8.08 4.52 -0.66
N THR A 25 -7.04 4.54 0.17
CA THR A 25 -6.34 5.76 0.54
C THR A 25 -4.98 5.87 -0.15
N TYR A 26 -4.42 7.07 -0.14
CA TYR A 26 -3.08 7.29 -0.70
C TYR A 26 -2.05 6.50 0.09
N GLU A 27 -2.16 6.52 1.42
CA GLU A 27 -1.25 5.83 2.34
C GLU A 27 -1.25 4.32 2.11
N GLN A 28 -2.41 3.69 1.86
CA GLN A 28 -2.48 2.26 1.58
C GLN A 28 -1.74 1.89 0.29
N LEU A 29 -1.86 2.72 -0.75
CA LEU A 29 -1.16 2.49 -2.02
C LEU A 29 0.34 2.80 -1.90
N GLU A 30 0.72 3.82 -1.14
CA GLU A 30 2.12 4.11 -0.83
C GLU A 30 2.75 2.98 0.00
N ASP A 31 2.05 2.49 1.00
CA ASP A 31 2.51 1.43 1.88
C ASP A 31 2.80 0.13 1.12
N ILE A 32 1.93 -0.31 0.21
CA ILE A 32 2.21 -1.53 -0.58
C ILE A 32 3.43 -1.33 -1.49
N LEU A 33 3.62 -0.13 -2.05
CA LEU A 33 4.78 0.17 -2.88
C LEU A 33 6.07 0.06 -2.09
N TYR A 34 6.15 0.65 -0.90
CA TYR A 34 7.38 0.65 -0.11
C TYR A 34 7.60 -0.63 0.70
N ASN A 35 6.54 -1.29 1.17
CA ASN A 35 6.67 -2.44 2.08
C ASN A 35 6.56 -3.81 1.39
N GLU A 36 6.03 -3.87 0.17
CA GLU A 36 5.90 -5.12 -0.60
C GLU A 36 6.69 -5.05 -1.91
N ILE A 37 6.41 -4.07 -2.77
CA ILE A 37 6.96 -4.02 -4.15
C ILE A 37 8.44 -3.58 -4.15
N TRP A 38 8.77 -2.50 -3.45
CA TRP A 38 10.11 -1.93 -3.34
C TRP A 38 10.81 -2.31 -2.03
N LYS A 39 10.34 -3.38 -1.39
CA LYS A 39 10.83 -3.85 -0.09
C LYS A 39 12.35 -4.03 -0.07
N ASP A 40 12.91 -4.61 -1.13
CA ASP A 40 14.35 -4.86 -1.24
C ASP A 40 15.10 -3.67 -1.85
N SER A 41 14.52 -3.06 -2.90
CA SER A 41 15.09 -1.90 -3.56
C SER A 41 14.03 -1.17 -4.39
N LYS A 42 13.98 0.16 -4.24
CA LYS A 42 13.21 1.04 -5.11
C LYS A 42 14.01 1.30 -6.41
N PRO A 43 13.39 1.25 -7.59
CA PRO A 43 14.09 1.56 -8.84
C PRO A 43 14.63 3.00 -8.87
N ASP A 44 15.76 3.21 -9.53
CA ASP A 44 16.37 4.55 -9.67
C ASP A 44 15.74 5.40 -10.78
N SER A 45 15.05 4.77 -11.73
CA SER A 45 14.48 5.43 -12.90
C SER A 45 13.01 5.78 -12.68
N LEU A 46 12.63 7.02 -13.02
CA LEU A 46 11.24 7.48 -12.88
C LEU A 46 10.27 6.62 -13.71
N HIS A 47 10.67 6.17 -14.90
CA HIS A 47 9.83 5.32 -15.74
C HIS A 47 9.52 3.99 -15.05
N SER A 48 10.55 3.32 -14.52
CA SER A 48 10.38 2.06 -13.78
C SER A 48 9.49 2.24 -12.55
N ILE A 49 9.69 3.32 -11.80
CA ILE A 49 8.84 3.65 -10.65
C ILE A 49 7.37 3.82 -11.07
N VAL A 50 7.11 4.52 -12.18
CA VAL A 50 5.75 4.74 -12.68
C VAL A 50 5.12 3.45 -13.17
N ASP A 51 5.88 2.59 -13.84
CA ASP A 51 5.40 1.27 -14.29
C ASP A 51 4.96 0.42 -13.09
N ASP A 52 5.77 0.37 -12.04
CA ASP A 52 5.45 -0.36 -10.80
C ASP A 52 4.16 0.18 -10.18
N ILE A 53 4.03 1.50 -10.03
CA ILE A 53 2.81 2.16 -9.53
C ILE A 53 1.59 1.75 -10.36
N MET A 54 1.71 1.83 -11.70
CA MET A 54 0.60 1.52 -12.59
C MET A 54 0.23 0.04 -12.62
N SER A 55 1.17 -0.84 -12.28
CA SER A 55 0.97 -2.29 -12.24
C SER A 55 0.10 -2.77 -11.06
N VAL A 56 0.05 -2.01 -9.96
CA VAL A 56 -0.72 -2.36 -8.75
C VAL A 56 -2.18 -2.60 -9.11
N ASN A 57 -2.76 -3.74 -8.74
CA ASN A 57 -4.18 -4.00 -8.98
C ASN A 57 -4.99 -3.95 -7.67
N GLY A 58 -6.31 -3.87 -7.80
CA GLY A 58 -7.20 -3.73 -6.64
C GLY A 58 -7.21 -4.94 -5.71
N ASP A 59 -7.12 -6.15 -6.27
CA ASP A 59 -7.16 -7.40 -5.49
C ASP A 59 -5.91 -7.55 -4.64
N GLU A 60 -4.74 -7.23 -5.20
CA GLU A 60 -3.46 -7.20 -4.51
C GLU A 60 -3.45 -6.18 -3.37
N LEU A 61 -3.96 -4.97 -3.62
CA LEU A 61 -4.07 -3.94 -2.59
C LEU A 61 -5.03 -4.35 -1.47
N ILE A 62 -6.16 -4.99 -1.78
CA ILE A 62 -7.08 -5.54 -0.77
C ILE A 62 -6.37 -6.61 0.05
N GLN A 63 -5.67 -7.54 -0.61
CA GLN A 63 -4.96 -8.60 0.06
C GLN A 63 -3.89 -8.04 1.02
N TYR A 64 -3.16 -7.01 0.60
CA TYR A 64 -2.19 -6.30 1.44
C TYR A 64 -2.86 -5.68 2.67
N ILE A 65 -3.94 -4.91 2.48
CA ILE A 65 -4.67 -4.27 3.57
C ILE A 65 -5.23 -5.32 4.55
N SER A 66 -5.76 -6.43 4.05
CA SER A 66 -6.25 -7.53 4.87
C SER A 66 -5.15 -8.19 5.70
N LYS A 67 -3.97 -8.44 5.11
CA LYS A 67 -2.80 -8.96 5.84
C LYS A 67 -2.40 -8.00 6.96
N GLN A 68 -2.33 -6.70 6.69
CA GLN A 68 -1.96 -5.68 7.69
C GLN A 68 -2.99 -5.58 8.82
N ALA A 69 -4.28 -5.71 8.53
CA ALA A 69 -5.33 -5.71 9.55
C ALA A 69 -5.20 -6.90 10.52
N ILE A 70 -4.88 -8.09 10.01
CA ILE A 70 -4.67 -9.30 10.83
C ILE A 70 -3.45 -9.12 11.74
N VAL A 71 -2.33 -8.64 11.20
CA VAL A 71 -1.10 -8.40 11.98
C VAL A 71 -1.36 -7.37 13.09
N LYS A 72 -2.07 -6.29 12.77
CA LYS A 72 -2.42 -5.26 13.75
C LYS A 72 -3.36 -5.79 14.84
N GLN A 73 -4.31 -6.65 14.49
CA GLN A 73 -5.20 -7.28 15.46
C GLN A 73 -4.42 -8.15 16.45
N HIS A 74 -3.51 -9.01 15.97
CA HIS A 74 -2.67 -9.83 16.83
C HIS A 74 -1.83 -9.00 17.81
N HIS A 75 -1.23 -7.89 17.34
CA HIS A 75 -0.49 -7.01 18.24
C HIS A 75 -1.37 -6.42 19.35
N ILE A 76 -2.62 -6.05 19.07
CA ILE A 76 -3.53 -5.53 20.11
C ILE A 76 -3.87 -6.62 21.14
N GLU A 77 -4.13 -7.84 20.68
CA GLU A 77 -4.39 -9.00 21.55
C GLU A 77 -3.20 -9.28 22.49
N ASP A 78 -1.97 -9.27 21.96
CA ASP A 78 -0.73 -9.44 22.75
C ASP A 78 -0.58 -8.37 23.85
N PHE A 79 -0.96 -7.10 23.56
CA PHE A 79 -0.94 -6.03 24.55
C PHE A 79 -2.03 -6.17 25.63
N THR A 80 -3.20 -6.68 25.28
CA THR A 80 -4.26 -6.94 26.26
C THR A 80 -3.86 -8.05 27.23
N ASP A 81 -3.18 -9.09 26.76
CA ASP A 81 -2.66 -10.18 27.60
C ASP A 81 -1.53 -9.70 28.53
N LEU A 82 -0.71 -8.74 28.10
CA LEU A 82 0.37 -8.15 28.92
C LEU A 82 -0.14 -7.19 30.02
N LEU A 83 -1.30 -6.56 29.82
CA LEU A 83 -1.88 -5.61 30.78
C LEU A 83 -2.95 -6.26 31.69
N GLY A 84 -3.37 -7.50 31.38
CA GLY A 84 -4.37 -8.25 32.11
C GLY A 84 -3.77 -9.37 32.96
N GLY A 85 -3.12 -9.01 34.06
CA GLY A 85 -2.61 -9.94 35.08
C GLY A 85 -2.31 -9.26 36.40
#